data_AF-A0A0Q5CY34-F1
#
_entry.id   AF-A0A0Q5CY34-F1
#
_cell.length_a   1.000
_cell.length_b   1.000
_cell.length_c   1.000
_cell.angle_alpha   90.00
_cell.angle_beta   90.00
_cell.angle_gamma   90.00
#
_symmetry.space_group_name_H-M   'P 1'
#
loop_
_entity.id
_entity.type
_entity.pdbx_description
1 polymer ?
#
loop_
_entity_poly.entity_id
_entity_poly.type
_entity_poly.pdbx_seq_one_letter_code
_entity_poly.pdbx_strand_id
1 'polypeptide(L)'
;MSLLSLEVAKAHLRIIGDDANSDLELKLQAAEQAAATYLNRRLYASQAELDAAIAAVPGRTAAARSAHTAAIVAAAELVNADDRALATDAADGRLSSASIDSILVYRGMVITSEITAAILLTLGDLYENREDAVVGVSVAPLPRGAKDLLRPHRVGVGL
;
A
#
# COMPACT_ATOMS: atom_id res chain seq x y z
N MET A 1 -5.54 9.62 -2.69
CA MET A 1 -4.63 10.77 -2.51
C MET A 1 -3.25 10.19 -2.26
N SER A 2 -2.24 10.75 -2.93
CA SER A 2 -0.85 10.40 -2.68
C SER A 2 -0.42 10.96 -1.31
N LEU A 3 0.40 10.22 -0.58
CA LEU A 3 0.99 10.66 0.70
C LEU A 3 1.89 11.88 0.53
N LEU A 4 2.56 11.98 -0.62
CA LEU A 4 3.42 13.10 -1.00
C LEU A 4 2.86 13.82 -2.23
N SER A 5 3.07 15.13 -2.35
CA SER A 5 2.64 15.87 -3.53
C SER A 5 3.60 15.64 -4.71
N LEU A 6 3.08 15.80 -5.94
CA LEU A 6 3.90 15.78 -7.15
C LEU A 6 5.01 16.83 -7.12
N GLU A 7 4.77 17.99 -6.49
CA GLU A 7 5.79 19.03 -6.36
C GLU A 7 6.98 18.58 -5.50
N VAL A 8 6.74 17.82 -4.42
CA VAL A 8 7.82 17.22 -3.62
C VAL A 8 8.58 16.18 -4.44
N ALA A 9 7.89 15.36 -5.22
CA ALA A 9 8.52 14.39 -6.11
C ALA A 9 9.38 15.06 -7.19
N LYS A 10 8.86 16.08 -7.87
CA LYS A 10 9.60 16.86 -8.88
C LYS A 10 10.82 17.54 -8.30
N ALA A 11 10.69 18.14 -7.11
CA ALA A 11 11.82 18.78 -6.42
C ALA A 11 12.93 17.76 -6.10
N HIS A 12 12.57 16.55 -5.69
CA HIS A 12 13.53 15.46 -5.45
C HIS A 12 14.25 15.02 -6.74
N LEU A 13 13.49 14.84 -7.83
CA LEU A 13 14.00 14.38 -9.13
C LEU A 13 14.60 15.49 -10.00
N ARG A 14 14.54 16.75 -9.54
CA ARG A 14 15.00 17.95 -10.27
C ARG A 14 14.31 18.13 -11.64
N ILE A 15 13.03 17.78 -11.71
CA ILE A 15 12.22 17.92 -12.94
C ILE A 15 11.66 19.34 -13.01
N ILE A 16 11.76 19.96 -14.17
CA ILE A 16 11.19 21.28 -14.46
C ILE A 16 10.12 21.09 -15.53
N GLY A 17 8.87 21.42 -15.22
CA GLY A 17 7.71 21.26 -16.12
C GLY A 17 6.78 20.12 -15.72
N ASP A 18 5.80 19.84 -16.59
CA ASP A 18 4.65 18.97 -16.30
C ASP A 18 4.52 17.75 -17.23
N ASP A 19 5.40 17.61 -18.22
CA ASP A 19 5.30 16.59 -19.27
C ASP A 19 5.35 15.16 -18.72
N ALA A 20 6.00 14.97 -17.57
CA ALA A 20 6.16 13.67 -16.91
C ALA A 20 5.15 13.43 -15.77
N ASN A 21 4.17 14.31 -15.54
CA ASN A 21 3.32 14.24 -14.34
C ASN A 21 2.58 12.90 -14.19
N SER A 22 2.07 12.33 -15.29
CA SER A 22 1.34 11.06 -15.26
C SER A 22 2.23 9.88 -14.88
N ASP A 23 3.44 9.80 -15.44
CA ASP A 23 4.43 8.77 -15.12
C ASP A 23 4.95 8.93 -13.68
N LEU A 24 5.19 10.17 -13.26
CA LEU A 24 5.60 10.49 -11.89
C LEU A 24 4.54 10.11 -10.86
N GLU A 25 3.26 10.39 -11.14
CA GLU A 25 2.17 10.03 -10.24
C GLU A 25 2.08 8.51 -10.06
N LEU A 26 2.21 7.75 -11.16
CA LEU A 26 2.21 6.29 -11.11
C LEU A 26 3.37 5.74 -10.27
N LYS A 27 4.59 6.23 -10.50
CA LYS A 27 5.80 5.78 -9.78
C LYS A 27 5.78 6.20 -8.32
N LEU A 28 5.23 7.38 -8.02
CA LEU A 28 5.07 7.85 -6.65
C LEU A 28 4.10 6.95 -5.88
N GLN A 29 2.95 6.63 -6.47
CA GLN A 29 2.00 5.69 -5.87
C GLN A 29 2.63 4.30 -5.67
N ALA A 30 3.42 3.81 -6.62
CA ALA A 30 4.14 2.54 -6.48
C ALA A 30 5.16 2.58 -5.34
N ALA A 31 5.93 3.67 -5.20
CA ALA A 31 6.89 3.85 -4.11
C ALA A 31 6.20 3.92 -2.73
N GLU A 32 5.08 4.65 -2.63
CA GLU A 32 4.26 4.72 -1.42
C GLU A 32 3.70 3.34 -1.03
N GLN A 33 3.18 2.59 -2.00
CA GLN A 33 2.67 1.23 -1.80
C GLN A 33 3.78 0.26 -1.38
N ALA A 34 4.97 0.36 -1.98
CA ALA A 34 6.12 -0.45 -1.62
C ALA A 34 6.55 -0.20 -0.17
N ALA A 35 6.59 1.06 0.27
CA ALA A 35 6.88 1.42 1.65
C ALA A 35 5.82 0.87 2.62
N ALA A 36 4.53 1.07 2.33
CA ALA A 36 3.44 0.56 3.15
C ALA A 36 3.47 -0.98 3.29
N THR A 37 3.71 -1.68 2.17
CA THR A 37 3.81 -3.14 2.13
C THR A 37 5.01 -3.63 2.94
N TYR A 38 6.18 -2.99 2.77
CA TYR A 38 7.38 -3.36 3.51
C TYR A 38 7.20 -3.18 5.03
N LEU A 39 6.57 -2.08 5.44
CA LEU A 39 6.27 -1.77 6.84
C LEU A 39 5.18 -2.66 7.44
N ASN A 40 4.34 -3.26 6.59
CA ASN A 40 3.13 -3.99 6.98
C ASN A 40 2.16 -3.10 7.78
N ARG A 41 1.96 -1.87 7.30
CA ARG A 41 1.14 -0.83 7.94
C ARG A 41 0.46 0.04 6.88
N ARG A 42 -0.70 0.60 7.21
CA ARG A 42 -1.26 1.73 6.45
C ARG A 42 -0.52 3.02 6.80
N LEU A 43 -0.19 3.81 5.78
CA LEU A 43 0.45 5.12 5.92
C LEU A 43 -0.58 6.22 5.67
N TYR A 44 -0.43 7.34 6.37
CA TYR A 44 -1.32 8.50 6.30
C TYR A 44 -0.51 9.79 6.23
N ALA A 45 -1.01 10.81 5.52
CA ALA A 45 -0.32 12.09 5.40
C ALA A 45 -0.42 12.92 6.68
N SER A 46 -1.47 12.71 7.48
CA SER A 46 -1.70 13.45 8.72
C SER A 46 -2.35 12.60 9.81
N GLN A 47 -2.28 13.07 11.06
CA GLN A 47 -2.95 12.43 12.19
C GLN A 47 -4.47 12.43 12.02
N ALA A 48 -5.04 13.50 11.44
CA ALA A 48 -6.47 13.59 11.19
C ALA A 48 -6.97 12.50 10.23
N GLU A 49 -6.20 12.18 9.18
CA GLU A 49 -6.51 11.08 8.27
C GLU A 49 -6.44 9.72 8.94
N LEU A 50 -5.44 9.50 9.80
CA LEU A 50 -5.31 8.28 10.58
C LEU A 50 -6.50 8.10 11.53
N ASP A 51 -6.86 9.15 12.28
CA ASP A 51 -7.96 9.12 13.23
C ASP A 51 -9.30 8.87 12.52
N ALA A 52 -9.53 9.52 11.37
CA ALA A 52 -10.70 9.30 10.54
C ALA A 52 -10.75 7.86 10.00
N ALA A 53 -9.61 7.30 9.57
CA ALA A 53 -9.55 5.94 9.10
C ALA A 53 -9.86 4.93 10.21
N ILE A 54 -9.32 5.13 11.41
CA ILE A 54 -9.60 4.33 12.61
C ILE A 54 -11.09 4.40 12.95
N ALA A 55 -11.67 5.60 13.02
CA ALA A 55 -13.08 5.79 13.32
C ALA A 55 -14.02 5.10 12.30
N ALA A 56 -13.57 4.97 11.04
CA ALA A 56 -14.32 4.26 10.00
C ALA A 56 -14.23 2.73 10.08
N VAL A 57 -13.30 2.14 10.84
CA VAL A 57 -13.09 0.68 10.86
C VAL A 57 -14.33 -0.10 11.34
N PRO A 58 -15.04 0.28 12.43
CA PRO A 58 -16.24 -0.43 12.85
C PRO A 58 -17.33 -0.47 11.76
N GLY A 59 -17.53 0.64 11.05
CA GLY A 59 -18.48 0.71 9.93
C GLY A 59 -18.06 -0.17 8.76
N ARG A 60 -16.78 -0.12 8.37
CA ARG A 60 -16.23 -0.95 7.29
C ARG A 60 -16.30 -2.44 7.59
N THR A 61 -15.99 -2.85 8.83
CA THR A 61 -16.08 -4.25 9.26
C THR A 61 -17.51 -4.75 9.32
N ALA A 62 -18.46 -3.92 9.78
CA ALA A 62 -19.88 -4.25 9.74
C ALA A 62 -20.40 -4.40 8.29
N ALA A 63 -20.03 -3.48 7.39
CA ALA A 63 -20.38 -3.56 5.98
C ALA A 63 -19.79 -4.80 5.30
N ALA A 64 -18.52 -5.12 5.57
CA ALA A 64 -17.87 -6.33 5.05
C ALA A 64 -18.56 -7.60 5.52
N ARG A 65 -18.98 -7.68 6.80
CA ARG A 65 -19.75 -8.79 7.32
C ARG A 65 -21.12 -8.91 6.65
N SER A 66 -21.82 -7.79 6.47
CA SER A 66 -23.11 -7.79 5.77
C SER A 66 -22.97 -8.26 4.32
N ALA A 67 -21.93 -7.80 3.62
CA ALA A 67 -21.63 -8.21 2.25
C ALA A 67 -21.26 -9.70 2.15
N HIS A 68 -20.52 -10.22 3.14
CA HIS A 68 -20.23 -11.65 3.25
C HIS A 68 -21.51 -12.47 3.40
N THR A 69 -22.36 -12.15 4.38
CA THR A 69 -23.64 -12.86 4.57
C THR A 69 -24.50 -12.83 3.31
N ALA A 70 -24.59 -11.68 2.63
CA ALA A 70 -25.33 -11.55 1.38
C ALA A 70 -24.72 -12.42 0.25
N ALA A 71 -23.40 -12.48 0.15
CA ALA A 71 -22.70 -13.32 -0.82
C ALA A 71 -22.91 -14.82 -0.56
N ILE A 72 -22.97 -15.24 0.71
CA ILE A 72 -23.27 -16.63 1.07
C ILE A 72 -24.70 -17.01 0.69
N VAL A 73 -25.68 -16.12 0.92
CA VAL A 73 -27.06 -16.34 0.49
C VAL A 73 -27.14 -16.47 -1.04
N ALA A 74 -26.49 -15.57 -1.78
CA ALA A 74 -26.45 -15.64 -3.24
C ALA A 74 -25.73 -16.90 -3.76
N ALA A 75 -24.64 -17.31 -3.11
CA ALA A 75 -23.93 -18.54 -3.45
C ALA A 75 -24.84 -19.75 -3.28
N ALA A 76 -25.69 -19.80 -2.23
CA ALA A 76 -26.60 -20.91 -2.01
C ALA A 76 -27.65 -21.11 -3.14
N GLU A 77 -27.92 -20.08 -3.94
CA GLU A 77 -28.86 -20.15 -5.08
C GLU A 77 -28.24 -20.79 -6.33
N LEU A 78 -26.92 -20.93 -6.41
CA LEU A 78 -26.28 -21.51 -7.60
C LEU A 78 -26.54 -23.02 -7.66
N VAL A 79 -26.91 -23.51 -8.84
CA VAL A 79 -27.26 -24.93 -9.06
C VAL A 79 -26.02 -25.82 -9.06
N ASN A 80 -24.95 -25.38 -9.74
CA ASN A 80 -23.70 -26.11 -9.85
C ASN A 80 -22.93 -26.06 -8.52
N ALA A 81 -22.51 -27.22 -8.02
CA ALA A 81 -21.78 -27.34 -6.75
C ALA A 81 -20.40 -26.68 -6.79
N ASP A 82 -19.70 -26.72 -7.92
CA ASP A 82 -18.38 -26.13 -8.08
C ASP A 82 -18.47 -24.59 -8.07
N ASP A 83 -19.47 -24.04 -8.75
CA ASP A 83 -19.74 -22.60 -8.75
C ASP A 83 -20.14 -22.10 -7.36
N ARG A 84 -20.92 -22.89 -6.61
CA ARG A 84 -21.24 -22.62 -5.18
C ARG A 84 -19.98 -22.56 -4.33
N ALA A 85 -19.10 -23.55 -4.47
CA ALA A 85 -17.88 -23.64 -3.68
C ALA A 85 -16.95 -22.44 -3.99
N LEU A 86 -16.77 -22.11 -5.27
CA LEU A 86 -15.98 -20.96 -5.70
C LEU A 86 -16.56 -19.64 -5.17
N ALA A 87 -17.88 -19.45 -5.24
CA ALA A 87 -18.54 -18.24 -4.74
C ALA A 87 -18.41 -18.10 -3.21
N THR A 88 -18.48 -19.21 -2.48
CA THR A 88 -18.30 -19.26 -1.02
C THR A 88 -16.87 -18.92 -0.63
N ASP A 89 -15.88 -19.54 -1.28
CA ASP A 89 -14.46 -19.24 -1.04
C ASP A 89 -14.12 -17.77 -1.36
N ALA A 90 -14.66 -17.24 -2.46
CA ALA A 90 -14.51 -15.84 -2.80
C ALA A 90 -15.17 -14.91 -1.75
N ALA A 91 -16.29 -15.31 -1.14
CA ALA A 91 -16.90 -14.55 -0.06
C ALA A 91 -16.00 -14.54 1.19
N ASP A 92 -15.50 -15.70 1.60
CA ASP A 92 -14.61 -15.85 2.75
C ASP A 92 -13.29 -15.07 2.56
N GLY A 93 -12.69 -15.14 1.37
CA GLY A 93 -11.50 -14.37 1.02
C GLY A 93 -11.70 -12.85 1.10
N ARG A 94 -12.88 -12.34 0.70
CA ARG A 94 -13.22 -10.92 0.85
C ARG A 94 -13.36 -10.50 2.31
N LEU A 95 -13.98 -11.34 3.16
CA LEU A 95 -14.11 -11.04 4.59
C LEU A 95 -12.75 -11.10 5.31
N SER A 96 -11.91 -12.08 4.96
CA SER A 96 -10.56 -12.22 5.49
C SER A 96 -9.69 -11.02 5.13
N SER A 97 -9.68 -10.61 3.86
CA SER A 97 -8.92 -9.43 3.41
C SER A 97 -9.42 -8.13 4.05
N ALA A 98 -10.74 -7.96 4.23
CA ALA A 98 -11.29 -6.82 4.97
C ALA A 98 -10.88 -6.80 6.46
N SER A 99 -10.76 -7.98 7.08
CA SER A 99 -10.29 -8.12 8.47
C SER A 99 -8.81 -7.76 8.59
N ILE A 100 -7.98 -8.22 7.65
CA ILE A 100 -6.56 -7.85 7.57
C ILE A 100 -6.42 -6.34 7.36
N ASP A 101 -7.17 -5.74 6.43
CA ASP A 101 -7.15 -4.29 6.19
C ASP A 101 -7.46 -3.51 7.47
N SER A 102 -8.47 -3.95 8.22
CA SER A 102 -8.84 -3.35 9.50
C SER A 102 -7.69 -3.39 10.51
N ILE A 103 -6.97 -4.52 10.60
CA ILE A 103 -5.77 -4.65 11.44
C ILE A 103 -4.67 -3.68 10.99
N LEU A 104 -4.44 -3.55 9.68
CA LEU A 104 -3.44 -2.65 9.13
C LEU A 104 -3.77 -1.16 9.36
N VAL A 105 -5.05 -0.80 9.40
CA VAL A 105 -5.53 0.54 9.76
C VAL A 105 -5.29 0.82 11.25
N TYR A 106 -5.62 -0.11 12.14
CA TYR A 106 -5.33 0.06 13.58
C TYR A 106 -3.83 0.12 13.87
N ARG A 107 -3.02 -0.56 13.06
CA ARG A 107 -1.56 -0.45 13.05
C ARG A 107 -1.09 0.68 12.12
N GLY A 108 -1.96 1.60 11.73
CA GLY A 108 -1.60 2.71 10.86
C GLY A 108 -0.54 3.62 11.48
N MET A 109 0.12 4.43 10.67
CA MET A 109 0.97 5.53 11.16
C MET A 109 0.98 6.72 10.20
N VAL A 110 1.25 7.89 10.75
CA VAL A 110 1.54 9.08 9.97
C VAL A 110 2.96 8.99 9.43
N ILE A 111 3.17 9.41 8.18
CA ILE A 111 4.50 9.43 7.57
C ILE A 111 5.47 10.31 8.37
N THR A 112 6.67 9.79 8.62
CA THR A 112 7.78 10.53 9.23
C THR A 112 8.77 11.00 8.16
N SER A 113 9.72 11.86 8.52
CA SER A 113 10.79 12.28 7.60
C SER A 113 11.60 11.10 7.06
N GLU A 114 11.84 10.06 7.86
CA GLU A 114 12.53 8.84 7.44
C GLU A 114 11.73 8.05 6.39
N ILE A 115 10.42 7.91 6.59
CA ILE A 115 9.52 7.23 5.64
C ILE A 115 9.42 8.04 4.35
N THR A 116 9.27 9.36 4.44
CA THR A 116 9.25 10.26 3.28
C THR A 116 10.55 10.14 2.48
N ALA A 117 11.71 10.16 3.14
CA ALA A 117 12.99 9.98 2.47
C ALA A 117 13.10 8.60 1.79
N ALA A 118 12.64 7.53 2.45
CA ALA A 118 12.63 6.20 1.86
C ALA A 118 11.75 6.11 0.61
N ILE A 119 10.55 6.69 0.64
CA ILE A 119 9.63 6.76 -0.51
C ILE A 119 10.29 7.50 -1.67
N LEU A 120 10.92 8.66 -1.40
CA LEU A 120 11.61 9.44 -2.42
C LEU A 120 12.80 8.70 -3.02
N LEU A 121 13.59 7.99 -2.20
CA LEU A 121 14.70 7.15 -2.71
C LEU A 121 14.18 6.02 -3.62
N THR A 122 13.07 5.37 -3.25
CA THR A 122 12.43 4.36 -4.11
C THR A 122 11.86 4.98 -5.39
N LEU A 123 11.28 6.18 -5.31
CA LEU A 123 10.79 6.90 -6.48
C LEU A 123 11.94 7.26 -7.45
N GLY A 124 13.07 7.73 -6.93
CA GLY A 124 14.27 8.01 -7.73
C GLY A 124 14.74 6.78 -8.50
N ASP A 125 14.79 5.63 -7.82
CA ASP A 125 15.15 4.36 -8.45
C ASP A 125 14.18 3.97 -9.58
N LEU A 126 12.87 4.03 -9.32
CA LEU A 126 11.84 3.74 -10.34
C LEU A 126 11.82 4.74 -11.50
N TYR A 127 12.25 5.98 -11.27
CA TYR A 127 12.28 7.00 -12.31
C TYR A 127 13.47 6.81 -13.26
N GLU A 128 14.66 6.59 -12.71
CA GLU A 128 15.91 6.41 -13.47
C GLU A 128 15.99 5.03 -14.14
N ASN A 129 15.58 3.97 -13.44
CA ASN A 129 15.66 2.60 -13.93
C ASN A 129 14.31 2.16 -14.54
N ARG A 130 14.26 2.10 -15.87
CA ARG A 130 13.05 1.71 -16.64
C ARG A 130 13.01 0.23 -17.04
N GLU A 131 14.06 -0.51 -16.71
CA GLU A 131 14.24 -1.91 -17.03
C GLU A 131 14.41 -2.70 -15.74
N ASP A 132 13.93 -3.95 -15.72
CA ASP A 132 13.99 -4.82 -14.53
C ASP A 132 15.41 -5.37 -14.28
N ALA A 133 16.30 -5.29 -15.28
CA ALA A 133 17.66 -5.82 -15.19
C ALA A 133 18.70 -4.85 -15.75
N VAL A 134 19.67 -4.49 -14.93
CA VAL A 134 20.89 -3.79 -15.36
C VAL A 134 21.94 -4.84 -15.71
N VAL A 135 22.18 -5.06 -17.02
CA VAL A 135 23.18 -6.02 -17.48
C VAL A 135 24.57 -5.39 -17.41
N GLY A 136 25.52 -6.06 -16.75
CA GLY A 136 26.94 -5.72 -16.79
C GLY A 136 27.44 -4.71 -15.75
N VAL A 137 26.60 -4.29 -14.79
CA VAL A 137 27.01 -3.41 -13.69
C VAL A 137 26.65 -4.04 -12.34
N SER A 138 27.63 -4.22 -11.46
CA SER A 138 27.37 -4.58 -10.06
C SER A 138 26.86 -3.36 -9.31
N VAL A 139 25.56 -3.30 -9.01
CA VAL A 139 24.99 -2.24 -8.17
C VAL A 139 25.15 -2.65 -6.71
N ALA A 140 26.07 -2.01 -6.00
CA ALA A 140 26.17 -2.17 -4.56
C ALA A 140 25.02 -1.39 -3.88
N PRO A 141 24.23 -2.02 -2.99
CA PRO A 141 23.20 -1.30 -2.25
C PRO A 141 23.85 -0.21 -1.39
N LEU A 142 23.22 0.96 -1.35
CA LEU A 142 23.67 2.05 -0.49
C LEU A 142 23.66 1.59 0.98
N PRO A 143 24.71 1.88 1.78
CA PRO A 143 24.78 1.49 3.20
C PRO A 143 23.65 2.01 4.11
N ARG A 144 22.83 2.95 3.62
CA ARG A 144 21.59 3.45 4.24
C ARG A 144 20.51 3.61 3.17
N GLY A 145 20.08 2.48 2.61
CA GLY A 145 19.07 2.47 1.56
C GLY A 145 17.66 2.77 2.08
N ALA A 146 16.68 2.88 1.17
CA ALA A 146 15.27 3.08 1.52
C ALA A 146 14.78 2.04 2.55
N LYS A 147 15.17 0.77 2.40
CA LYS A 147 14.80 -0.28 3.36
C LYS A 147 15.38 -0.05 4.75
N ASP A 148 16.61 0.44 4.87
CA ASP A 148 17.23 0.66 6.18
C ASP A 148 16.51 1.76 6.98
N LEU A 149 16.01 2.79 6.29
CA LEU A 149 15.17 3.83 6.89
C LEU A 149 13.80 3.29 7.33
N LEU A 150 13.24 2.31 6.61
CA LEU A 150 11.93 1.73 6.94
C LEU A 150 12.00 0.66 8.04
N ARG A 151 13.12 -0.05 8.18
CA ARG A 151 13.29 -1.18 9.11
C ARG A 151 12.82 -0.91 10.54
N PRO A 152 13.14 0.24 11.19
CA PRO A 152 12.72 0.51 12.56
C PRO A 152 11.21 0.63 12.75
N HIS A 153 10.47 1.00 11.69
CA HIS A 153 9.02 1.27 11.73
C HIS A 153 8.17 0.04 11.38
N ARG A 154 8.81 -1.06 10.99
CA ARG A 154 8.14 -2.28 10.53
C ARG A 154 7.47 -3.04 11.69
N VAL A 155 6.24 -3.49 11.49
CA VAL A 155 5.49 -4.28 12.48
C VAL A 155 5.43 -5.75 12.05
N GLY A 156 5.63 -6.66 13.01
CA GLY A 156 5.64 -8.11 12.77
C GLY A 156 7.02 -8.68 12.41
N VAL A 157 8.10 -8.05 12.87
CA VAL A 157 9.45 -8.60 12.74
C VAL A 157 9.70 -9.50 13.96
N GLY A 158 9.74 -10.83 13.76
CA GLY A 158 10.13 -11.78 14.82
C GLY A 158 9.00 -12.52 15.55
N LEU A 159 7.88 -12.78 14.87
CA LEU A 159 6.97 -13.90 15.18
C LEU A 159 6.88 -14.80 13.96
#